data_AF-A0A6P5LT05-F1
#
_entry.id   AF-A0A6P5LT05-F1
#
_cell.length_a   1.000
_cell.length_b   1.000
_cell.length_c   1.000
_cell.angle_alpha   90.00
_cell.angle_beta   90.00
_cell.angle_gamma   90.00
#
_symmetry.space_group_name_H-M   'P 1'
#
loop_
_entity.id
_entity.type
_entity.pdbx_description
1 polymer ?
#
loop_
_entity_poly.entity_id
_entity_poly.type
_entity_poly.pdbx_seq_one_letter_code
_entity_poly.pdbx_strand_id
1 'polypeptide(L)'
;MAELRALVGVKRVIDYAVKIRVKPDKTGVVTDGVKHSMNPFCEIAVEEAVRLKEKKLVKEVIAVSCGPKQCQETLRTALAMGADRGIHVEVPESEAERLGPLQVSRVLTALAQKEKAGLVLLGKQAIDDDCNQTGQMTAAMLDWPQGTFASKLTLEGDKVTVEREIDGGLETIRLKLPAVVTADLRLNEPRYATLPNIMTFPLNLPSESQKEED
;
A
#
# COMPACT_ATOMS: atom_id res chain seq x y z
N MET A 1 2.93 23.08 12.89
CA MET A 1 3.00 21.60 12.94
C MET A 1 3.71 21.14 11.68
N ALA A 2 4.64 20.20 11.77
CA ALA A 2 5.23 19.60 10.58
C ALA A 2 4.09 19.00 9.72
N GLU A 3 4.12 19.24 8.42
CA GLU A 3 3.06 18.81 7.53
C GLU A 3 3.12 17.28 7.36
N LEU A 4 2.04 16.59 7.72
CA LEU A 4 1.98 15.12 7.76
C LEU A 4 2.09 14.53 6.34
N ARG A 5 3.01 13.58 6.16
CA ARG A 5 3.17 12.80 4.92
C ARG A 5 2.67 11.37 5.14
N ALA A 6 1.91 10.85 4.18
CA ALA A 6 1.43 9.48 4.18
C ALA A 6 2.22 8.64 3.17
N LEU A 7 2.76 7.50 3.62
CA LEU A 7 3.37 6.48 2.78
C LEU A 7 2.36 5.35 2.58
N VAL A 8 2.03 4.99 1.34
CA VAL A 8 1.00 3.99 1.03
C VAL A 8 1.60 2.82 0.25
N GLY A 9 1.56 1.63 0.84
CA GLY A 9 2.01 0.40 0.17
C GLY A 9 0.96 -0.16 -0.79
N VAL A 10 1.30 -0.28 -2.07
CA VAL A 10 0.45 -0.89 -3.10
C VAL A 10 1.14 -2.11 -3.73
N LYS A 11 0.39 -3.21 -3.87
CA LYS A 11 0.90 -4.47 -4.47
C LYS A 11 0.14 -4.80 -5.75
N ARG A 12 0.89 -5.20 -6.77
CA ARG A 12 0.36 -5.80 -8.01
C ARG A 12 0.10 -7.28 -7.75
N VAL A 13 -1.13 -7.73 -7.96
CA VAL A 13 -1.54 -9.13 -7.74
C VAL A 13 -2.39 -9.63 -8.91
N ILE A 14 -2.61 -10.94 -9.01
CA ILE A 14 -3.60 -11.49 -9.94
C ILE A 14 -4.97 -10.92 -9.58
N ASP A 15 -5.74 -10.50 -10.59
CA ASP A 15 -7.06 -9.92 -10.40
C ASP A 15 -7.98 -10.88 -9.64
N TYR A 16 -8.70 -10.37 -8.63
CA TYR A 16 -9.53 -11.18 -7.73
C TYR A 16 -10.65 -11.94 -8.43
N ALA A 17 -11.05 -11.54 -9.64
CA ALA A 17 -12.06 -12.24 -10.43
C ALA A 17 -11.48 -13.40 -11.27
N VAL A 18 -10.15 -13.54 -11.32
CA VAL A 18 -9.49 -14.61 -12.08
C VAL A 18 -9.45 -15.90 -11.28
N LYS A 19 -9.88 -16.99 -11.93
CA LYS A 19 -9.63 -18.34 -11.42
C LYS A 19 -8.18 -18.74 -11.68
N ILE A 20 -7.38 -18.80 -10.62
CA ILE A 20 -5.97 -19.20 -10.67
C ILE A 20 -5.80 -20.64 -11.17
N ARG A 21 -4.66 -20.90 -11.81
CA ARG A 21 -4.23 -22.23 -12.25
C ARG A 21 -2.86 -22.52 -11.69
N VAL A 22 -2.69 -23.70 -11.10
CA VAL A 22 -1.38 -24.18 -10.61
C VAL A 22 -0.55 -24.65 -11.81
N LYS A 23 0.74 -24.32 -11.82
CA LYS A 23 1.67 -24.80 -12.86
C LYS A 23 1.80 -26.34 -12.79
N PRO A 24 1.96 -27.06 -13.91
CA PRO A 24 2.08 -28.52 -13.90
C PRO A 24 3.28 -29.06 -13.09
N ASP A 25 4.34 -28.28 -12.99
CA ASP A 25 5.56 -28.58 -12.22
C ASP A 25 5.44 -28.32 -10.71
N LYS A 26 4.27 -27.80 -10.25
CA LYS A 26 3.96 -27.45 -8.86
C LYS A 26 4.89 -26.39 -8.25
N THR A 27 5.56 -25.59 -9.07
CA THR A 27 6.46 -24.52 -8.57
C THR A 27 5.70 -23.25 -8.16
N GLY A 28 4.46 -23.08 -8.63
CA GLY A 28 3.63 -21.93 -8.28
C GLY A 28 2.34 -21.85 -9.10
N VAL A 29 1.82 -20.64 -9.28
CA VAL A 29 0.63 -20.35 -10.10
C VAL A 29 1.02 -19.75 -11.44
N VAL A 30 0.17 -19.93 -12.46
CA VAL A 30 0.37 -19.33 -13.78
C VAL A 30 0.09 -17.84 -13.70
N THR A 31 1.11 -17.02 -13.96
CA THR A 31 1.04 -15.54 -14.00
C THR A 31 1.03 -15.01 -15.43
N ASP A 32 1.59 -15.75 -16.39
CA ASP A 32 1.74 -15.31 -17.77
C ASP A 32 0.39 -15.24 -18.49
N GLY A 33 0.15 -14.11 -19.16
CA GLY A 33 -1.12 -13.85 -19.86
C GLY A 33 -2.32 -13.72 -18.92
N VAL A 34 -2.12 -13.64 -17.60
CA VAL A 34 -3.16 -13.46 -16.61
C VAL A 34 -3.32 -11.97 -16.30
N LYS A 35 -4.58 -11.52 -16.21
CA LYS A 35 -4.89 -10.14 -15.80
C LYS A 35 -4.42 -9.92 -14.36
N HIS A 36 -3.65 -8.85 -14.17
CA HIS A 36 -3.25 -8.36 -12.86
C HIS A 36 -3.91 -7.01 -12.58
N SER A 37 -4.06 -6.69 -11.31
CA SER A 37 -4.61 -5.43 -10.84
C SER A 37 -3.97 -5.02 -9.51
N MET A 38 -4.34 -3.85 -9.00
CA MET A 38 -3.99 -3.46 -7.64
C MET A 38 -4.72 -4.39 -6.66
N ASN A 39 -4.03 -4.81 -5.60
CA ASN A 39 -4.66 -5.55 -4.51
C ASN A 39 -5.84 -4.73 -3.93
N PRO A 40 -7.05 -5.30 -3.77
CA PRO A 40 -8.22 -4.52 -3.34
C PRO A 40 -8.04 -3.78 -2.01
N PHE A 41 -7.35 -4.37 -1.04
CA PHE A 41 -7.05 -3.69 0.23
C PHE A 41 -6.09 -2.50 0.06
N CYS A 42 -5.23 -2.54 -0.96
CA CYS A 42 -4.34 -1.42 -1.27
C CYS A 42 -5.11 -0.26 -1.91
N GLU A 43 -6.15 -0.52 -2.73
CA GLU A 43 -7.01 0.54 -3.28
C GLU A 43 -7.70 1.33 -2.16
N ILE A 44 -8.18 0.63 -1.13
CA ILE A 44 -8.80 1.22 0.06
C ILE A 44 -7.81 2.05 0.86
N ALA A 45 -6.57 1.57 1.01
CA ALA A 45 -5.50 2.30 1.69
C ALA A 45 -5.14 3.59 0.93
N VAL A 46 -5.08 3.56 -0.41
CA VAL A 46 -4.86 4.73 -1.25
C VAL A 46 -6.02 5.71 -1.12
N GLU A 47 -7.27 5.25 -1.21
CA GLU A 47 -8.45 6.09 -1.05
C GLU A 47 -8.45 6.81 0.29
N GLU A 48 -8.16 6.12 1.39
CA GLU A 48 -8.13 6.76 2.71
C GLU A 48 -7.08 7.85 2.78
N ALA A 49 -5.87 7.59 2.26
CA ALA A 49 -4.80 8.59 2.20
C ALA A 49 -5.23 9.84 1.39
N VAL A 50 -5.89 9.63 0.25
CA VAL A 50 -6.41 10.72 -0.59
C VAL A 50 -7.50 11.51 0.14
N ARG A 51 -8.45 10.84 0.81
CA ARG A 51 -9.49 11.50 1.62
C ARG A 51 -8.89 12.35 2.73
N LEU A 52 -7.84 11.86 3.40
CA LEU A 52 -7.13 12.63 4.43
C LEU A 52 -6.42 13.86 3.84
N LYS A 53 -5.89 13.74 2.62
CA LYS A 53 -5.32 14.87 1.88
C LYS A 53 -6.36 15.91 1.49
N GLU A 54 -7.52 15.48 1.00
CA GLU A 54 -8.63 16.38 0.64
C GLU A 54 -9.16 17.16 1.87
N LYS A 55 -9.14 16.52 3.05
CA LYS A 55 -9.43 17.16 4.34
C LYS A 55 -8.31 18.07 4.86
N LYS A 56 -7.20 18.20 4.12
CA LYS A 56 -5.99 18.97 4.49
C LYS A 56 -5.32 18.47 5.78
N LEU A 57 -5.51 17.21 6.13
CA LEU A 57 -4.90 16.56 7.29
C LEU A 57 -3.56 15.90 6.93
N VAL A 58 -3.42 15.48 5.67
CA VAL A 58 -2.18 15.00 5.06
C VAL A 58 -1.79 15.98 3.95
N LYS A 59 -0.50 16.32 3.86
CA LYS A 59 0.00 17.20 2.80
C LYS A 59 0.34 16.46 1.51
N GLU A 60 0.94 15.29 1.65
CA GLU A 60 1.51 14.53 0.54
C GLU A 60 1.24 13.04 0.74
N VAL A 61 0.79 12.39 -0.33
CA VAL A 61 0.56 10.95 -0.42
C VAL A 61 1.59 10.34 -1.36
N ILE A 62 2.44 9.47 -0.82
CA ILE A 62 3.52 8.79 -1.55
C ILE A 62 3.15 7.32 -1.69
N ALA A 63 2.84 6.86 -2.90
CA ALA A 63 2.56 5.46 -3.18
C ALA A 63 3.87 4.68 -3.41
N VAL A 64 3.99 3.49 -2.86
CA VAL A 64 5.17 2.63 -2.97
C VAL A 64 4.78 1.25 -3.45
N SER A 65 5.50 0.72 -4.44
CA SER A 65 5.36 -0.67 -4.87
C SER A 65 6.72 -1.32 -5.05
N CYS A 66 6.86 -2.56 -4.59
CA CYS A 66 8.07 -3.36 -4.68
C CYS A 66 7.82 -4.52 -5.65
N GLY A 67 8.74 -4.78 -6.57
CA GLY A 67 8.61 -5.89 -7.52
C GLY A 67 9.10 -5.55 -8.92
N PRO A 68 8.73 -6.35 -9.92
CA PRO A 68 9.23 -6.18 -11.27
C PRO A 68 8.66 -4.92 -11.92
N LYS A 69 9.18 -4.56 -13.11
CA LYS A 69 8.83 -3.32 -13.81
C LYS A 69 7.34 -3.11 -14.04
N GLN A 70 6.56 -4.19 -14.13
CA GLN A 70 5.11 -4.16 -14.30
C GLN A 70 4.39 -3.54 -13.09
N CYS A 71 5.00 -3.49 -11.90
CA CYS A 71 4.44 -2.78 -10.74
C CYS A 71 4.27 -1.27 -10.97
N GLN A 72 4.96 -0.70 -11.96
CA GLN A 72 4.76 0.70 -12.36
C GLN A 72 3.33 0.99 -12.84
N GLU A 73 2.65 0.01 -13.45
CA GLU A 73 1.23 0.17 -13.85
C GLU A 73 0.34 0.36 -12.62
N THR A 74 0.56 -0.42 -11.57
CA THR A 74 -0.15 -0.29 -10.29
C THR A 74 0.14 1.06 -9.62
N LEU A 75 1.38 1.55 -9.68
CA LEU A 75 1.70 2.89 -9.19
C LEU A 75 1.00 4.00 -9.99
N ARG A 76 0.89 3.87 -11.31
CA ARG A 76 0.12 4.82 -12.13
C ARG A 76 -1.36 4.84 -11.75
N THR A 77 -1.95 3.70 -11.43
CA THR A 77 -3.31 3.64 -10.88
C THR A 77 -3.41 4.43 -9.58
N ALA A 78 -2.46 4.25 -8.64
CA ALA A 78 -2.45 5.01 -7.39
C ALA A 78 -2.31 6.54 -7.62
N LEU A 79 -1.47 6.96 -8.55
CA LEU A 79 -1.33 8.36 -8.96
C LEU A 79 -2.65 8.90 -9.56
N ALA A 80 -3.31 8.12 -10.43
CA ALA A 80 -4.56 8.52 -11.05
C ALA A 80 -5.74 8.61 -10.05
N MET A 81 -5.69 7.82 -8.96
CA MET A 81 -6.62 7.94 -7.82
C MET A 81 -6.37 9.20 -6.98
N GLY A 82 -5.18 9.79 -7.06
CA GLY A 82 -4.84 11.03 -6.38
C GLY A 82 -3.61 10.96 -5.47
N ALA A 83 -2.77 9.93 -5.55
CA ALA A 83 -1.44 10.00 -4.94
C ALA A 83 -0.59 11.08 -5.61
N ASP A 84 0.28 11.77 -4.86
CA ASP A 84 1.10 12.87 -5.37
C ASP A 84 2.36 12.37 -6.09
N ARG A 85 2.95 11.27 -5.57
CA ARG A 85 4.20 10.67 -6.06
C ARG A 85 4.17 9.16 -5.92
N GLY A 86 4.88 8.46 -6.82
CA GLY A 86 5.09 7.03 -6.78
C GLY A 86 6.58 6.67 -6.66
N ILE A 87 6.91 5.71 -5.80
CA ILE A 87 8.24 5.12 -5.67
C ILE A 87 8.14 3.65 -6.10
N HIS A 88 8.90 3.29 -7.13
CA HIS A 88 9.05 1.91 -7.56
C HIS A 88 10.37 1.36 -7.03
N VAL A 89 10.29 0.37 -6.15
CA VAL A 89 11.45 -0.40 -5.71
C VAL A 89 11.57 -1.60 -6.64
N GLU A 90 12.45 -1.46 -7.62
CA GLU A 90 12.61 -2.45 -8.69
C GLU A 90 13.31 -3.70 -8.17
N VAL A 91 12.64 -4.84 -8.32
CA VAL A 91 13.19 -6.16 -8.02
C VAL A 91 13.10 -7.00 -9.30
N PRO A 92 14.21 -7.57 -9.79
CA PRO A 92 14.19 -8.40 -10.99
C PRO A 92 13.17 -9.55 -10.89
N GLU A 93 12.55 -9.93 -12.01
CA GLU A 93 11.52 -11.00 -12.02
C GLU A 93 12.02 -12.32 -11.39
N SER A 94 13.29 -12.66 -11.59
CA SER A 94 13.95 -13.83 -11.00
C SER A 94 14.05 -13.81 -9.46
N GLU A 95 13.88 -12.65 -8.85
CA GLU A 95 13.96 -12.45 -7.41
C GLU A 95 12.61 -12.09 -6.80
N ALA A 96 11.71 -11.51 -7.60
CA ALA A 96 10.38 -11.11 -7.18
C ALA A 96 9.55 -12.26 -6.60
N GLU A 97 9.75 -13.50 -7.07
CA GLU A 97 9.06 -14.68 -6.52
C GLU A 97 9.46 -15.00 -5.06
N ARG A 98 10.62 -14.52 -4.61
CA ARG A 98 11.12 -14.66 -3.23
C ARG A 98 10.85 -13.41 -2.37
N LEU A 99 10.23 -12.38 -2.94
CA LEU A 99 9.93 -11.15 -2.25
C LEU A 99 8.73 -11.35 -1.32
N GLY A 100 8.99 -11.47 -0.02
CA GLY A 100 7.97 -11.68 1.00
C GLY A 100 7.73 -10.47 1.91
N PRO A 101 6.82 -10.59 2.89
CA PRO A 101 6.50 -9.54 3.85
C PRO A 101 7.71 -9.00 4.62
N LEU A 102 8.71 -9.84 4.91
CA LEU A 102 9.92 -9.43 5.61
C LEU A 102 10.76 -8.43 4.80
N GLN A 103 10.99 -8.70 3.53
CA GLN A 103 11.76 -7.82 2.65
C GLN A 103 11.00 -6.51 2.43
N VAL A 104 9.69 -6.61 2.12
CA VAL A 104 8.85 -5.43 1.89
C VAL A 104 8.78 -4.54 3.13
N SER A 105 8.67 -5.10 4.34
CA SER A 105 8.64 -4.31 5.58
C SER A 105 9.95 -3.58 5.87
N ARG A 106 11.12 -4.17 5.54
CA ARG A 106 12.42 -3.48 5.62
C ARG A 106 12.49 -2.29 4.67
N VAL A 107 12.07 -2.49 3.42
CA VAL A 107 12.02 -1.43 2.41
C VAL A 107 11.09 -0.30 2.85
N LEU A 108 9.88 -0.62 3.29
CA LEU A 108 8.92 0.37 3.77
C LEU A 108 9.44 1.13 5.01
N THR A 109 10.17 0.46 5.90
CA THR A 109 10.81 1.10 7.06
C THR A 109 11.85 2.13 6.63
N ALA A 110 12.76 1.76 5.72
CA ALA A 110 13.77 2.67 5.20
C ALA A 110 13.14 3.87 4.47
N LEU A 111 12.10 3.62 3.65
CA LEU A 111 11.38 4.67 2.94
C LEU A 111 10.59 5.59 3.87
N ALA A 112 9.93 5.06 4.90
CA ALA A 112 9.21 5.86 5.88
C ALA A 112 10.13 6.86 6.59
N GLN A 113 11.35 6.42 6.96
CA GLN A 113 12.37 7.26 7.56
C GLN A 113 12.92 8.29 6.57
N LYS A 114 13.29 7.85 5.36
CA LYS A 114 13.84 8.72 4.29
C LYS A 114 12.87 9.83 3.89
N GLU A 115 11.60 9.48 3.71
CA GLU A 115 10.55 10.41 3.31
C GLU A 115 9.97 11.21 4.48
N LYS A 116 10.38 10.89 5.71
CA LYS A 116 9.83 11.46 6.96
C LYS A 116 8.31 11.32 7.01
N ALA A 117 7.82 10.13 6.65
CA ALA A 117 6.41 9.79 6.73
C ALA A 117 5.96 9.84 8.19
N GLY A 118 4.79 10.41 8.45
CA GLY A 118 4.18 10.36 9.78
C GLY A 118 3.02 9.36 9.88
N LEU A 119 2.61 8.79 8.75
CA LEU A 119 1.59 7.76 8.68
C LEU A 119 1.96 6.77 7.56
N VAL A 120 1.96 5.48 7.86
CA VAL A 120 2.06 4.42 6.84
C VAL A 120 0.72 3.72 6.72
N LEU A 121 0.16 3.67 5.52
CA LEU A 121 -1.08 2.95 5.21
C LEU A 121 -0.77 1.74 4.32
N LEU A 122 -1.27 0.58 4.72
CA LEU A 122 -1.20 -0.64 3.91
C LEU A 122 -2.57 -1.29 3.81
N GLY A 123 -2.75 -2.19 2.84
CA GLY A 123 -3.86 -3.14 2.91
C GLY A 123 -3.67 -4.12 4.08
N LYS A 124 -4.77 -4.63 4.64
CA LYS A 124 -4.78 -5.73 5.62
C LYS A 124 -3.90 -6.90 5.17
N GLN A 125 -4.14 -7.40 3.97
CA GLN A 125 -3.40 -8.52 3.38
C GLN A 125 -3.32 -8.35 1.87
N ALA A 126 -2.44 -9.12 1.24
CA ALA A 126 -2.45 -9.30 -0.20
C ALA A 126 -3.17 -10.62 -0.53
N ILE A 127 -4.05 -10.60 -1.52
CA ILE A 127 -4.91 -11.75 -1.87
C ILE A 127 -4.17 -12.91 -2.55
N ASP A 128 -2.89 -12.75 -2.87
CA ASP A 128 -2.05 -13.76 -3.50
C ASP A 128 -1.25 -14.58 -2.48
N ASP A 129 -0.69 -13.93 -1.46
CA ASP A 129 0.07 -14.58 -0.39
C ASP A 129 -0.72 -14.81 0.91
N ASP A 130 -1.85 -14.12 1.09
CA ASP A 130 -2.72 -14.13 2.27
C ASP A 130 -1.97 -14.02 3.61
N CYS A 131 -0.81 -13.34 3.61
CA CYS A 131 0.08 -13.38 4.77
C CYS A 131 -0.39 -12.53 5.95
N ASN A 132 -1.06 -11.39 5.68
CA ASN A 132 -1.45 -10.41 6.70
C ASN A 132 -0.31 -10.08 7.69
N GLN A 133 0.90 -9.78 7.19
CA GLN A 133 2.12 -9.59 8.00
C GLN A 133 2.81 -8.25 7.77
N THR A 134 2.87 -7.76 6.54
CA THR A 134 3.73 -6.63 6.13
C THR A 134 3.51 -5.38 6.99
N GLY A 135 2.25 -5.04 7.30
CA GLY A 135 1.94 -3.86 8.11
C GLY A 135 2.47 -3.99 9.55
N GLN A 136 2.20 -5.12 10.20
CA GLN A 136 2.66 -5.37 11.58
C GLN A 136 4.18 -5.45 11.67
N MET A 137 4.84 -6.06 10.68
CA MET A 137 6.30 -6.13 10.60
C MET A 137 6.92 -4.74 10.41
N THR A 138 6.34 -3.91 9.55
CA THR A 138 6.78 -2.52 9.34
C THR A 138 6.67 -1.70 10.62
N ALA A 139 5.55 -1.84 11.35
CA ALA A 139 5.35 -1.17 12.63
C ALA A 139 6.39 -1.61 13.68
N ALA A 140 6.67 -2.92 13.76
CA ALA A 140 7.65 -3.47 14.70
C ALA A 140 9.09 -2.98 14.39
N MET A 141 9.48 -2.90 13.11
CA MET A 141 10.81 -2.42 12.71
C MET A 141 11.01 -0.92 12.94
N LEU A 142 9.94 -0.14 12.83
CA LEU A 142 9.95 1.30 13.11
C LEU A 142 9.79 1.63 14.60
N ASP A 143 9.43 0.65 15.44
CA ASP A 143 8.97 0.85 16.82
C ASP A 143 7.77 1.83 16.90
N TRP A 144 6.82 1.69 15.96
CA TRP A 144 5.63 2.53 15.87
C TRP A 144 4.37 1.80 16.34
N PRO A 145 3.39 2.53 16.92
CA PRO A 145 2.09 1.98 17.19
C PRO A 145 1.39 1.55 15.90
N GLN A 146 0.58 0.50 15.99
CA GLN A 146 -0.16 -0.06 14.85
C GLN A 146 -1.67 -0.11 15.08
N GLY A 147 -2.44 0.15 14.03
CA GLY A 147 -3.88 -0.04 13.99
C GLY A 147 -4.26 -0.98 12.85
N THR A 148 -4.41 -2.27 13.13
CA THR A 148 -4.73 -3.25 12.08
C THR A 148 -6.24 -3.40 11.90
N PHE A 149 -6.65 -3.81 10.69
CA PHE A 149 -8.06 -4.09 10.35
C PHE A 149 -8.97 -2.86 10.53
N ALA A 150 -8.45 -1.69 10.16
CA ALA A 150 -9.16 -0.43 10.34
C ALA A 150 -10.42 -0.39 9.45
N SER A 151 -11.58 -0.17 10.07
CA SER A 151 -12.86 0.15 9.41
C SER A 151 -13.24 1.62 9.54
N LYS A 152 -12.55 2.38 10.40
CA LYS A 152 -12.64 3.84 10.46
C LYS A 152 -11.32 4.45 10.94
N LEU A 153 -10.95 5.59 10.36
CA LEU A 153 -9.75 6.34 10.71
C LEU A 153 -10.07 7.81 10.91
N THR A 154 -9.62 8.40 12.02
CA THR A 154 -9.78 9.83 12.31
C THR A 154 -8.46 10.41 12.85
N LEU A 155 -7.93 11.42 12.16
CA LEU A 155 -6.74 12.15 12.60
C LEU A 155 -7.14 13.34 13.48
N GLU A 156 -6.53 13.42 14.67
CA GLU A 156 -6.78 14.46 15.68
C GLU A 156 -5.44 14.98 16.20
N GLY A 157 -4.91 16.04 15.57
CA GLY A 157 -3.63 16.64 15.98
C GLY A 157 -2.46 15.68 15.83
N ASP A 158 -1.86 15.29 16.96
CA ASP A 158 -0.71 14.37 17.03
C ASP A 158 -1.11 12.88 17.20
N LYS A 159 -2.41 12.57 17.05
CA LYS A 159 -2.96 11.23 17.27
C LYS A 159 -3.84 10.78 16.13
N VAL A 160 -3.94 9.47 15.98
CA VAL A 160 -4.89 8.80 15.11
C VAL A 160 -5.79 7.89 15.93
N THR A 161 -7.10 8.06 15.80
CA THR A 161 -8.11 7.15 16.37
C THR A 161 -8.52 6.17 15.28
N VAL A 162 -8.43 4.88 15.57
CA VAL A 162 -8.71 3.78 14.63
C VAL A 162 -9.78 2.88 15.24
N GLU A 163 -10.88 2.68 14.51
CA GLU A 163 -11.87 1.65 14.80
C GLU A 163 -11.48 0.40 14.00
N ARG A 164 -11.35 -0.74 14.68
CA ARG A 164 -10.83 -1.99 14.16
C ARG A 164 -11.92 -3.03 14.13
N GLU A 165 -11.95 -3.82 13.07
CA GLU A 165 -12.73 -5.05 13.00
C GLU A 165 -12.00 -6.17 13.76
N ILE A 166 -12.64 -6.70 14.78
CA ILE A 166 -12.17 -7.85 15.58
C ILE A 166 -13.24 -8.94 15.55
N ASP A 167 -12.90 -10.16 15.97
CA ASP A 167 -13.80 -11.32 15.88
C ASP A 167 -15.17 -11.09 16.56
N GLY A 168 -15.18 -10.33 17.66
CA GLY A 168 -16.38 -10.04 18.44
C GLY A 168 -17.11 -8.74 18.08
N GLY A 169 -16.67 -7.99 17.06
CA GLY A 169 -17.25 -6.70 16.68
C GLY A 169 -16.20 -5.63 16.42
N LEU A 170 -16.34 -4.48 17.08
CA LEU A 170 -15.48 -3.31 16.85
C LEU A 170 -14.66 -2.96 18.09
N GLU A 171 -13.41 -2.60 17.88
CA GLU A 171 -12.50 -2.08 18.91
C GLU A 171 -11.96 -0.72 18.50
N THR A 172 -12.11 0.30 19.34
CA THR A 172 -11.56 1.63 19.08
C THR A 172 -10.31 1.86 19.91
N ILE A 173 -9.20 2.13 19.21
CA ILE A 173 -7.91 2.44 19.82
C ILE A 173 -7.43 3.82 19.39
N ARG A 174 -6.60 4.45 20.22
CA ARG A 174 -5.96 5.73 19.92
C ARG A 174 -4.45 5.57 19.93
N LEU A 175 -3.83 5.94 18.83
CA LEU A 175 -2.40 5.81 18.60
C LEU A 175 -1.76 7.19 18.51
N LYS A 176 -0.52 7.32 18.99
CA LYS A 176 0.29 8.52 18.81
C LYS A 176 0.94 8.47 17.42
N LEU A 177 0.99 9.58 16.70
CA LEU A 177 1.77 9.66 15.46
C LEU A 177 3.27 9.79 15.78
N PRO A 178 4.16 9.18 14.98
CA PRO A 178 3.87 8.44 13.75
C PRO A 178 3.31 7.03 13.98
N ALA A 179 2.50 6.51 13.05
CA ALA A 179 1.81 5.23 13.20
C ALA A 179 1.70 4.45 11.88
N VAL A 180 1.47 3.14 12.00
CA VAL A 180 1.17 2.23 10.86
C VAL A 180 -0.27 1.75 10.95
N VAL A 181 -1.04 1.85 9.87
CA VAL A 181 -2.44 1.41 9.84
C VAL A 181 -2.68 0.48 8.66
N THR A 182 -3.41 -0.62 8.89
CA THR A 182 -3.82 -1.54 7.81
C THR A 182 -5.33 -1.46 7.58
N ALA A 183 -5.71 -1.24 6.32
CA ALA A 183 -7.09 -1.03 5.92
C ALA A 183 -7.85 -2.36 5.76
N ASP A 184 -9.03 -2.44 6.39
CA ASP A 184 -10.03 -3.48 6.11
C ASP A 184 -10.93 -3.07 4.94
N LEU A 185 -11.67 -4.03 4.36
CA LEU A 185 -12.65 -3.79 3.29
C LEU A 185 -13.72 -2.76 3.66
N ARG A 186 -14.03 -2.61 4.95
CA ARG A 186 -15.08 -1.71 5.44
C ARG A 186 -14.64 -0.25 5.62
N LEU A 187 -13.35 0.06 5.46
CA LEU A 187 -12.83 1.40 5.74
C LEU A 187 -13.45 2.48 4.85
N ASN A 188 -13.57 2.19 3.55
CA ASN A 188 -14.13 3.08 2.56
C ASN A 188 -14.48 2.32 1.26
N GLU A 189 -15.06 3.06 0.32
CA GLU A 189 -15.24 2.63 -1.07
C GLU A 189 -14.23 3.40 -1.94
N PRO A 190 -13.27 2.72 -2.59
CA PRO A 190 -12.29 3.36 -3.45
C PRO A 190 -12.93 4.08 -4.63
N ARG A 191 -12.45 5.28 -4.94
CA ARG A 191 -12.90 5.99 -6.15
C ARG A 191 -12.34 5.35 -7.41
N TYR A 192 -13.11 5.45 -8.49
CA TYR A 192 -12.59 5.19 -9.83
C TYR A 192 -11.74 6.37 -10.29
N ALA A 193 -10.56 6.09 -10.83
CA ALA A 193 -9.75 7.12 -11.49
C ALA A 193 -10.50 7.69 -12.71
N THR A 194 -10.56 9.01 -12.83
CA THR A 194 -11.23 9.67 -13.94
C THR A 194 -10.37 9.63 -15.21
N LEU A 195 -10.99 9.62 -16.39
CA LEU A 195 -10.27 9.63 -17.68
C LEU A 195 -9.19 10.74 -17.78
N PRO A 196 -9.45 12.00 -17.36
CA PRO A 196 -8.41 13.03 -17.38
C PRO A 196 -7.20 12.72 -16.50
N ASN A 197 -7.41 12.10 -15.32
CA ASN A 197 -6.33 11.73 -14.41
C ASN A 197 -5.49 10.58 -14.99
N ILE A 198 -6.15 9.58 -15.61
CA ILE A 198 -5.46 8.48 -16.30
C ILE A 198 -4.61 9.01 -17.45
N MET A 199 -5.09 10.02 -18.18
CA MET A 199 -4.38 10.63 -19.31
C MET A 199 -3.23 11.55 -18.88
N THR A 200 -3.28 12.12 -17.67
CA THR A 200 -2.19 12.95 -17.10
C THR A 200 -0.99 12.10 -16.66
N PHE A 201 -1.23 10.83 -16.31
CA PHE A 201 -0.20 9.86 -15.94
C PHE A 201 -0.10 8.69 -16.95
N PRO A 202 0.28 8.96 -18.22
CA PRO A 202 0.35 7.94 -19.25
C PRO A 202 1.46 6.92 -18.97
N LEU A 203 1.42 5.79 -19.68
CA LEU A 203 2.30 4.62 -19.56
C LEU A 203 3.83 4.89 -19.62
N ASN A 204 4.30 6.13 -19.83
CA ASN A 204 5.71 6.50 -20.09
C ASN A 204 6.26 7.65 -19.22
N LEU A 205 5.83 7.81 -17.97
CA LEU A 205 6.52 8.74 -17.04
C LEU A 205 7.76 8.10 -16.40
N PRO A 206 8.85 8.87 -16.16
CA PRO A 206 9.99 8.39 -15.41
C PRO A 206 9.59 8.20 -13.94
N SER A 207 9.47 6.94 -13.51
CA SER A 207 9.50 6.61 -12.09
C SER A 207 10.92 6.86 -11.56
N GLU A 208 11.06 7.45 -10.37
CA GLU A 208 12.33 7.42 -9.65
C GLU A 208 12.62 5.96 -9.28
N SER A 209 13.39 5.26 -10.11
CA SER A 209 13.88 3.93 -9.82
C SER A 209 15.04 4.05 -8.84
N GLN A 210 14.83 3.61 -7.60
CA GLN A 210 15.94 3.45 -6.67
C GLN A 210 16.52 2.05 -6.90
N LYS A 211 17.67 2.01 -7.58
CA LYS A 211 18.53 0.82 -7.55
C LYS A 211 19.22 0.79 -6.19
N GLU A 212 19.21 -0.36 -5.54
CA GLU A 212 20.11 -0.63 -4.41
C GLU A 212 21.55 -0.49 -4.93
N GLU A 213 22.23 0.58 -4.51
CA GLU A 213 23.69 0.62 -4.46
C GLU A 213 24.06 0.36 -2.99
N ASP A 214 24.64 -0.82 -2.77
CA ASP A 214 25.36 -1.38 -1.60
C ASP A 214 24.71 -1.41 -0.21
#